data_AF-A0A523A2J6-F1
#
_entry.id   AF-A0A523A2J6-F1
#
_cell.length_a   1.000
_cell.length_b   1.000
_cell.length_c   1.000
_cell.angle_alpha   90.00
_cell.angle_beta   90.00
_cell.angle_gamma   90.00
#
_symmetry.space_group_name_H-M   'P 1'
#
loop_
_entity.id
_entity.type
_entity.pdbx_description
1 polymer ?
#
loop_
_entity_poly.entity_id
_entity_poly.type
_entity_poly.pdbx_seq_one_letter_code
_entity_poly.pdbx_strand_id
1 'polypeptide(L)'
;LASQYYKQPDLQAKVLANAPRKNMRDTETNLISALELGQIDYLAIYHSDAVQHHMLSVNLPAQINLSDPEFAAEYAKGVAHTANGALPGKPIVYALTIPTNAPHPKLAQEFVAYVLGPAGHKVIADNGFIPMPRPYAMHRDKVPADLRALTVAWPR
;
A
#
# COMPACT_ATOMS: atom_id res chain seq x y z
N LEU A 1 6.71 10.57 -11.44
CA LEU A 1 5.85 11.14 -10.37
C LEU A 1 6.56 12.28 -9.65
N ALA A 2 7.48 12.01 -8.71
CA ALA A 2 8.12 13.06 -7.90
C ALA A 2 8.81 14.18 -8.71
N SER A 3 9.60 13.84 -9.73
CA SER A 3 10.26 14.85 -10.60
C SER A 3 9.28 15.84 -11.24
N GLN A 4 8.10 15.35 -11.64
CA GLN A 4 7.05 16.17 -12.24
C GLN A 4 6.35 17.02 -11.17
N TYR A 5 5.95 16.41 -10.05
CA TYR A 5 5.27 17.09 -8.94
C TYR A 5 6.11 18.24 -8.36
N TYR A 6 7.40 17.98 -8.08
CA TYR A 6 8.32 18.98 -7.52
C TYR A 6 8.93 19.91 -8.57
N LYS A 7 8.62 19.72 -9.87
CA LYS A 7 9.22 20.46 -10.99
C LYS A 7 10.76 20.39 -11.00
N GLN A 8 11.29 19.22 -10.64
CA GLN A 8 12.72 18.93 -10.57
C GLN A 8 13.05 17.76 -11.52
N PRO A 9 13.37 18.03 -12.80
CA PRO A 9 13.54 16.99 -13.80
C PRO A 9 14.70 16.03 -13.50
N ASP A 10 15.71 16.48 -12.78
CA ASP A 10 16.92 15.71 -12.42
C ASP A 10 16.78 14.91 -11.11
N LEU A 11 15.64 15.02 -10.41
CA LEU A 11 15.43 14.39 -9.10
C LEU A 11 15.65 12.86 -9.14
N GLN A 12 15.11 12.18 -10.14
CA GLN A 12 15.30 10.73 -10.30
C GLN A 12 16.78 10.37 -10.42
N ALA A 13 17.54 11.10 -11.24
CA ALA A 13 18.96 10.83 -11.44
C ALA A 13 19.75 11.05 -10.14
N LYS A 14 19.43 12.11 -9.39
CA LYS A 14 20.03 12.41 -8.08
C LYS A 14 19.74 11.31 -7.04
N VAL A 15 18.50 10.84 -6.96
CA VAL A 15 18.12 9.75 -6.05
C VAL A 15 18.87 8.46 -6.41
N LEU A 16 18.91 8.10 -7.70
CA LEU A 16 19.58 6.88 -8.15
C LEU A 16 21.10 6.93 -8.00
N ALA A 17 21.72 8.11 -8.16
CA ALA A 17 23.14 8.31 -7.91
C ALA A 17 23.52 8.02 -6.44
N ASN A 18 22.58 8.22 -5.51
CA ASN A 18 22.76 7.92 -4.09
C ASN A 18 22.30 6.50 -3.69
N ALA A 19 21.95 5.64 -4.65
CA ALA A 19 21.51 4.26 -4.43
C ALA A 19 22.49 3.25 -5.07
N PRO A 20 23.74 3.14 -4.58
CA PRO A 20 24.75 2.29 -5.19
C PRO A 20 24.35 0.81 -5.08
N ARG A 21 24.74 -0.01 -6.08
CA ARG A 21 24.40 -1.45 -6.13
C ARG A 21 24.74 -2.23 -4.85
N LYS A 22 25.81 -1.83 -4.13
CA LYS A 22 26.20 -2.44 -2.84
C LYS A 22 25.11 -2.33 -1.75
N ASN A 23 24.19 -1.38 -1.88
CA ASN A 23 23.08 -1.16 -0.95
C ASN A 23 21.77 -1.81 -1.43
N MET A 24 21.74 -2.40 -2.63
CA MET A 24 20.59 -3.17 -3.09
C MET A 24 20.45 -4.46 -2.27
N ARG A 25 19.22 -4.83 -1.96
CA ARG A 25 18.86 -6.05 -1.25
C ARG A 25 17.67 -6.70 -1.95
N ASP A 26 17.52 -8.00 -1.76
CA ASP A 26 16.41 -8.75 -2.35
C ASP A 26 15.08 -8.51 -1.64
N THR A 27 15.13 -8.19 -0.33
CA THR A 27 13.94 -7.99 0.50
C THR A 27 14.02 -6.68 1.29
N GLU A 28 12.85 -6.12 1.55
CA GLU A 28 12.65 -4.92 2.36
C GLU A 28 13.13 -5.10 3.81
N THR A 29 12.94 -6.28 4.40
CA THR A 29 13.43 -6.61 5.74
C THR A 29 14.94 -6.41 5.88
N ASN A 30 15.72 -6.74 4.85
CA ASN A 30 17.16 -6.51 4.85
C ASN A 30 17.52 -5.02 4.79
N LEU A 31 16.67 -4.19 4.16
CA LEU A 31 16.86 -2.74 4.11
C LEU A 31 16.48 -2.06 5.43
N ILE A 32 15.49 -2.60 6.15
CA ILE A 32 15.14 -2.15 7.51
C ILE A 32 16.37 -2.25 8.43
N SER A 33 17.02 -3.42 8.49
CA SER A 33 18.23 -3.57 9.31
C SER A 33 19.39 -2.69 8.83
N ALA A 34 19.51 -2.46 7.52
CA ALA A 34 20.54 -1.56 6.99
C ALA A 34 20.33 -0.10 7.47
N LEU A 35 19.07 0.35 7.57
CA LEU A 35 18.73 1.67 8.11
C LEU A 35 19.04 1.75 9.60
N GLU A 36 18.62 0.75 10.38
CA GLU A 36 18.85 0.70 11.84
C GLU A 36 20.35 0.69 12.21
N LEU A 37 21.17 0.04 11.38
CA LEU A 37 22.63 -0.02 11.54
C LEU A 37 23.36 1.19 10.94
N GLY A 38 22.65 2.17 10.37
CA GLY A 38 23.24 3.36 9.75
C GLY A 38 24.03 3.08 8.46
N GLN A 39 23.76 1.97 7.78
CA GLN A 39 24.37 1.63 6.48
C GLN A 39 23.74 2.42 5.32
N ILE A 40 22.50 2.89 5.53
CA ILE A 40 21.76 3.80 4.66
C ILE A 40 21.09 4.86 5.55
N ASP A 41 20.91 6.08 5.02
CA ASP A 41 20.29 7.18 5.77
C ASP A 41 18.76 7.26 5.58
N TYR A 42 18.26 6.77 4.44
CA TYR A 42 16.85 6.79 4.08
C TYR A 42 16.46 5.48 3.38
N LEU A 43 15.20 5.09 3.58
CA LEU A 43 14.57 3.94 2.94
C LEU A 43 13.20 4.35 2.41
N ALA A 44 12.91 4.05 1.14
CA ALA A 44 11.57 4.14 0.59
C ALA A 44 10.79 2.88 1.01
N ILE A 45 9.81 3.05 1.89
CA ILE A 45 9.06 1.97 2.53
C ILE A 45 7.60 2.37 2.74
N TYR A 46 6.69 1.41 2.96
CA TYR A 46 5.32 1.74 3.32
C TYR A 46 5.25 2.36 4.72
N HIS A 47 4.25 3.22 4.92
CA HIS A 47 4.05 3.86 6.22
C HIS A 47 3.75 2.85 7.34
N SER A 48 3.06 1.74 7.01
CA SER A 48 2.79 0.64 7.95
C SER A 48 4.07 0.06 8.54
N ASP A 49 5.07 -0.24 7.71
CA ASP A 49 6.33 -0.81 8.16
C ASP A 49 7.11 0.19 9.01
N ALA A 50 7.13 1.46 8.63
CA ALA A 50 7.74 2.51 9.44
C ALA A 50 7.09 2.62 10.84
N VAL A 51 5.75 2.53 10.93
CA VAL A 51 5.03 2.53 12.21
C VAL A 51 5.35 1.29 13.04
N GLN A 52 5.33 0.10 12.42
CA GLN A 52 5.63 -1.17 13.08
C GLN A 52 7.05 -1.26 13.62
N HIS A 53 8.00 -0.63 12.93
CA HIS A 53 9.41 -0.56 13.35
C HIS A 53 9.76 0.71 14.14
N HIS A 54 8.77 1.50 14.55
CA HIS A 54 8.95 2.75 15.32
C HIS A 54 9.94 3.74 14.68
N MET A 55 9.97 3.79 13.35
CA MET A 55 10.87 4.64 12.57
C MET A 55 10.29 6.05 12.39
N LEU A 56 11.18 7.04 12.25
CA LEU A 56 10.80 8.36 11.75
C LEU A 56 10.52 8.28 10.24
N SER A 57 9.50 9.00 9.77
CA SER A 57 9.13 9.01 8.36
C SER A 57 8.86 10.42 7.83
N VAL A 58 9.20 10.65 6.56
CA VAL A 58 8.83 11.86 5.83
C VAL A 58 7.56 11.59 5.03
N ASN A 59 6.50 12.36 5.29
CA ASN A 59 5.24 12.22 4.56
C ASN A 59 5.37 12.77 3.14
N LEU A 60 5.18 11.88 2.16
CA LEU A 60 5.07 12.27 0.76
C LEU A 60 3.62 12.67 0.43
N PRO A 61 3.40 13.69 -0.42
CA PRO A 61 2.07 14.09 -0.86
C PRO A 61 1.29 12.95 -1.53
N ALA A 62 -0.04 12.93 -1.34
CA ALA A 62 -0.93 11.93 -1.92
C ALA A 62 -0.75 11.77 -3.44
N GLN A 63 -0.43 12.84 -4.16
CA GLN A 63 -0.21 12.86 -5.61
C GLN A 63 0.96 11.99 -6.08
N ILE A 64 1.90 11.64 -5.19
CA ILE A 64 3.10 10.89 -5.56
C ILE A 64 3.37 9.65 -4.70
N ASN A 65 2.63 9.47 -3.60
CA ASN A 65 2.89 8.40 -2.63
C ASN A 65 2.08 7.11 -2.86
N LEU A 66 1.24 7.08 -3.90
CA LEU A 66 0.38 5.94 -4.29
C LEU A 66 -0.73 5.59 -3.28
N SER A 67 -1.04 6.44 -2.30
CA SER A 67 -2.01 6.11 -1.23
C SER A 67 -3.47 6.41 -1.54
N ASP A 68 -3.76 7.30 -2.50
CA ASP A 68 -5.10 7.83 -2.71
C ASP A 68 -5.62 7.48 -4.14
N PRO A 69 -6.70 6.69 -4.24
CA PRO A 69 -7.29 6.32 -5.51
C PRO A 69 -7.68 7.48 -6.43
N GLU A 70 -7.94 8.69 -5.90
CA GLU A 70 -8.24 9.87 -6.71
C GLU A 70 -7.11 10.24 -7.68
N PHE A 71 -5.85 9.90 -7.33
CA PHE A 71 -4.68 10.17 -8.15
C PHE A 71 -4.26 8.99 -9.04
N ALA A 72 -5.11 7.98 -9.24
CA ALA A 72 -4.80 6.80 -10.05
C ALA A 72 -4.26 7.13 -11.46
N ALA A 73 -4.86 8.12 -12.13
CA ALA A 73 -4.40 8.57 -13.45
C ALA A 73 -3.03 9.28 -13.40
N GLU A 74 -2.73 9.99 -12.31
CA GLU A 74 -1.42 10.60 -12.09
C GLU A 74 -0.37 9.52 -11.84
N TYR A 75 -0.67 8.55 -10.98
CA TYR A 75 0.22 7.44 -10.66
C TYR A 75 0.63 6.64 -11.90
N ALA A 76 -0.32 6.40 -12.82
CA ALA A 76 -0.08 5.66 -14.05
C ALA A 76 0.95 6.33 -14.99
N LYS A 77 1.23 7.62 -14.82
CA LYS A 77 2.31 8.33 -15.55
C LYS A 77 3.70 7.90 -15.10
N GLY A 78 3.84 7.38 -13.89
CA GLY A 78 5.08 6.76 -13.42
C GLY A 78 5.12 5.30 -13.85
N VAL A 79 6.12 4.92 -14.65
CA VAL A 79 6.29 3.55 -15.12
C VAL A 79 7.64 3.02 -14.69
N ALA A 80 7.65 1.92 -13.93
CA ALA A 80 8.86 1.18 -13.63
C ALA A 80 9.12 0.16 -14.74
N HIS A 81 10.34 0.11 -15.26
CA HIS A 81 10.74 -0.90 -16.24
C HIS A 81 11.51 -2.01 -15.55
N THR A 82 10.96 -3.21 -15.57
CA THR A 82 11.52 -4.40 -14.93
C THR A 82 11.87 -5.46 -15.97
N ALA A 83 12.58 -6.51 -15.56
CA ALA A 83 12.80 -7.69 -16.40
C ALA A 83 11.48 -8.36 -16.86
N ASN A 84 10.39 -8.16 -16.11
CA ASN A 84 9.08 -8.71 -16.39
C ASN A 84 8.18 -7.73 -17.19
N GLY A 85 8.73 -6.59 -17.63
CA GLY A 85 8.02 -5.59 -18.42
C GLY A 85 7.75 -4.30 -17.66
N ALA A 86 6.91 -3.45 -18.28
CA ALA A 86 6.52 -2.14 -17.77
C ALA A 86 5.42 -2.26 -16.69
N LEU A 87 5.67 -1.63 -15.55
CA LEU A 87 4.75 -1.59 -14.40
C LEU A 87 4.33 -0.14 -14.16
N PRO A 88 3.16 0.29 -14.67
CA PRO A 88 2.62 1.60 -14.35
C PRO A 88 2.18 1.66 -12.89
N GLY A 89 2.39 2.82 -12.25
CA GLY A 89 1.97 3.08 -10.89
C GLY A 89 0.46 2.97 -10.73
N LYS A 90 0.03 2.44 -9.58
CA LYS A 90 -1.38 2.30 -9.20
C LYS A 90 -1.54 2.62 -7.71
N PRO A 91 -2.75 2.98 -7.26
CA PRO A 91 -3.03 3.11 -5.84
C PRO A 91 -2.74 1.80 -5.12
N ILE A 92 -2.11 1.88 -3.94
CA ILE A 92 -1.86 0.74 -3.07
C ILE A 92 -3.12 0.52 -2.23
N VAL A 93 -3.88 -0.52 -2.57
CA VAL A 93 -5.10 -0.90 -1.86
C VAL A 93 -5.02 -2.36 -1.45
N TYR A 94 -5.18 -2.61 -0.16
CA TYR A 94 -5.28 -3.97 0.36
C TYR A 94 -6.70 -4.51 0.15
N ALA A 95 -6.77 -5.73 -0.35
CA ALA A 95 -8.02 -6.44 -0.58
C ALA A 95 -7.98 -7.81 0.10
N LEU A 96 -9.15 -8.31 0.46
CA LEU A 96 -9.35 -9.64 1.03
C LEU A 96 -10.54 -10.32 0.34
N THR A 97 -10.59 -11.65 0.40
CA THR A 97 -11.69 -12.44 -0.17
C THR A 97 -11.92 -13.70 0.66
N ILE A 98 -13.12 -14.26 0.55
CA ILE A 98 -13.42 -15.62 1.03
C ILE A 98 -13.35 -16.54 -0.19
N PRO A 99 -12.38 -17.46 -0.26
CA PRO A 99 -12.30 -18.41 -1.37
C PRO A 99 -13.58 -19.24 -1.50
N THR A 100 -13.99 -19.56 -2.72
CA THR A 100 -15.22 -20.31 -2.99
C THR A 100 -15.19 -21.73 -2.40
N ASN A 101 -14.00 -22.27 -2.13
CA ASN A 101 -13.76 -23.57 -1.51
C ASN A 101 -13.27 -23.46 -0.06
N ALA A 102 -13.53 -22.34 0.63
CA ALA A 102 -13.14 -22.19 2.04
C ALA A 102 -13.74 -23.34 2.88
N PRO A 103 -12.93 -24.07 3.67
CA PRO A 103 -13.41 -25.22 4.45
C PRO A 103 -14.38 -24.81 5.58
N HIS A 104 -14.27 -23.55 6.03
CA HIS A 104 -15.11 -22.97 7.08
C HIS A 104 -15.67 -21.61 6.62
N PRO A 105 -16.61 -21.58 5.67
CA PRO A 105 -17.07 -20.33 5.05
C PRO A 105 -17.78 -19.40 6.03
N LYS A 106 -18.48 -19.95 7.02
CA LYS A 106 -19.12 -19.17 8.09
C LYS A 106 -18.11 -18.44 8.97
N LEU A 107 -17.07 -19.15 9.41
CA LEU A 107 -15.99 -18.56 10.22
C LEU A 107 -15.20 -17.51 9.42
N ALA A 108 -14.98 -17.76 8.13
CA ALA A 108 -14.37 -16.77 7.24
C ALA A 108 -15.23 -15.50 7.14
N GLN A 109 -16.55 -15.63 7.05
CA GLN A 109 -17.47 -14.50 7.05
C GLN A 109 -17.43 -13.72 8.36
N GLU A 110 -17.39 -14.40 9.51
CA GLU A 110 -17.25 -13.75 10.84
C GLU A 110 -15.92 -12.99 10.95
N PHE A 111 -14.82 -13.59 10.48
CA PHE A 111 -13.51 -12.92 10.46
C PHE A 111 -13.52 -11.68 9.56
N VAL A 112 -14.10 -11.77 8.36
CA VAL A 112 -14.22 -10.59 7.48
C VAL A 112 -15.10 -9.52 8.12
N ALA A 113 -16.22 -9.88 8.75
CA ALA A 113 -17.06 -8.93 9.47
C ALA A 113 -16.28 -8.21 10.59
N TYR A 114 -15.41 -8.92 11.32
CA TYR A 114 -14.52 -8.33 12.31
C TYR A 114 -13.54 -7.33 11.69
N VAL A 115 -12.85 -7.72 10.60
CA VAL A 115 -11.87 -6.88 9.90
C VAL A 115 -12.51 -5.59 9.38
N LEU A 116 -13.72 -5.67 8.81
CA LEU A 116 -14.47 -4.52 8.27
C LEU A 116 -15.24 -3.74 9.35
N GLY A 117 -15.26 -4.24 10.59
CA GLY A 117 -15.94 -3.62 11.72
C GLY A 117 -15.05 -2.62 12.48
N PRO A 118 -15.60 -1.91 13.49
CA PRO A 118 -14.86 -0.90 14.25
C PRO A 118 -13.58 -1.42 14.91
N ALA A 119 -13.60 -2.65 15.42
CA ALA A 119 -12.43 -3.27 16.05
C ALA A 119 -11.31 -3.54 15.04
N GLY A 120 -11.65 -4.11 13.87
CA GLY A 120 -10.70 -4.32 12.79
C GLY A 120 -10.13 -3.02 12.25
N HIS A 121 -10.98 -2.00 12.03
CA HIS A 121 -10.54 -0.67 11.61
C HIS A 121 -9.57 -0.03 12.61
N LYS A 122 -9.80 -0.21 13.91
CA LYS A 122 -8.85 0.25 14.94
C LYS A 122 -7.50 -0.45 14.82
N VAL A 123 -7.48 -1.78 14.70
CA VAL A 123 -6.22 -2.53 14.53
C VAL A 123 -5.47 -2.08 13.29
N ILE A 124 -6.17 -1.89 12.16
CA ILE A 124 -5.60 -1.39 10.90
C ILE A 124 -4.97 0.00 11.09
N ALA A 125 -5.71 0.93 11.68
CA ALA A 125 -5.22 2.29 11.94
C ALA A 125 -4.03 2.32 12.89
N ASP A 126 -4.08 1.55 13.99
CA ASP A 126 -3.00 1.46 14.97
C ASP A 126 -1.70 0.88 14.37
N ASN A 127 -1.79 0.19 13.23
CA ASN A 127 -0.65 -0.38 12.49
C ASN A 127 -0.22 0.46 11.27
N GLY A 128 -0.61 1.74 11.20
CA GLY A 128 -0.13 2.67 10.17
C GLY A 128 -0.79 2.52 8.79
N PHE A 129 -1.88 1.75 8.70
CA PHE A 129 -2.70 1.70 7.50
C PHE A 129 -3.78 2.79 7.54
N ILE A 130 -4.24 3.22 6.36
CA ILE A 130 -5.37 4.14 6.24
C ILE A 130 -6.65 3.29 6.14
N PRO A 131 -7.48 3.18 7.20
CA PRO A 131 -8.71 2.43 7.10
C PRO A 131 -9.68 3.12 6.15
N MET A 132 -10.39 2.35 5.34
CA MET A 132 -11.50 2.86 4.55
C MET A 132 -12.75 2.89 5.42
N PRO A 133 -13.33 4.06 5.74
CA PRO A 133 -14.49 4.14 6.64
C PRO A 133 -15.68 3.30 6.15
N ARG A 134 -15.81 3.16 4.82
CA ARG A 134 -16.69 2.20 4.16
C ARG A 134 -15.90 1.43 3.11
N PRO A 135 -15.47 0.20 3.41
CA PRO A 135 -14.70 -0.61 2.47
C PRO A 135 -15.47 -0.88 1.17
N TYR A 136 -14.73 -0.92 0.07
CA TYR A 136 -15.30 -1.19 -1.25
C TYR A 136 -15.34 -2.70 -1.54
N ALA A 137 -16.40 -3.14 -2.23
CA ALA A 137 -16.56 -4.50 -2.70
C ALA A 137 -16.71 -4.55 -4.22
N MET A 138 -15.86 -5.36 -4.87
CA MET A 138 -16.08 -5.79 -6.25
C MET A 138 -17.16 -6.87 -6.30
N HIS A 139 -18.00 -6.86 -7.33
CA HIS A 139 -19.15 -7.78 -7.46
C HIS A 139 -19.98 -7.89 -6.18
N ARG A 140 -20.35 -6.72 -5.62
CA ARG A 140 -21.04 -6.61 -4.33
C ARG A 140 -22.32 -7.45 -4.25
N ASP A 141 -22.97 -7.74 -5.37
CA ASP A 141 -24.12 -8.65 -5.47
C ASP A 141 -23.81 -10.08 -5.01
N LYS A 142 -22.55 -10.54 -5.14
CA LYS A 142 -22.06 -11.87 -4.75
C LYS A 142 -21.52 -11.93 -3.32
N VAL A 143 -21.39 -10.81 -2.63
CA VAL A 143 -20.94 -10.74 -1.24
C VAL A 143 -22.06 -11.21 -0.31
N PRO A 144 -21.78 -11.99 0.76
CA PRO A 144 -22.79 -12.38 1.74
C PRO A 144 -23.56 -11.19 2.32
N ALA A 145 -24.85 -11.38 2.63
CA ALA A 145 -25.75 -10.28 3.03
C ALA A 145 -25.20 -9.43 4.18
N ASP A 146 -24.68 -10.07 5.23
CA ASP A 146 -24.15 -9.38 6.41
C ASP A 146 -22.92 -8.53 6.08
N LEU A 147 -22.06 -9.01 5.16
CA LEU A 147 -20.88 -8.28 4.71
C LEU A 147 -21.23 -7.18 3.70
N ARG A 148 -22.30 -7.34 2.91
CA ARG A 148 -22.80 -6.26 2.04
C ARG A 148 -23.20 -5.04 2.86
N ALA A 149 -23.81 -5.23 4.04
CA ALA A 149 -24.18 -4.11 4.91
C ALA A 149 -22.97 -3.27 5.36
N LEU A 150 -21.77 -3.87 5.40
CA LEU A 150 -20.52 -3.22 5.80
C LEU A 150 -19.74 -2.60 4.63
N THR A 151 -20.19 -2.81 3.38
CA THR A 151 -19.43 -2.42 2.18
C THR A 151 -20.23 -1.55 1.23
N VAL A 152 -19.52 -0.75 0.43
CA VAL A 152 -20.04 -0.02 -0.73
C VAL A 152 -19.52 -0.62 -2.03
N ALA A 153 -20.18 -0.34 -3.17
CA ALA A 153 -19.72 -0.86 -4.45
C ALA A 153 -18.40 -0.18 -4.87
N TRP A 154 -17.45 -0.95 -5.40
CA TRP A 154 -16.21 -0.40 -5.96
C TRP A 154 -16.52 0.64 -7.06
N PRO A 155 -15.88 1.83 -7.04
CA PRO A 155 -16.12 2.86 -8.05
C PRO A 155 -15.69 2.35 -9.43
N ARG A 156 -16.54 2.56 -10.43
CA ARG A 156 -16.27 2.17 -11.83
C ARG A 156 -15.41 3.20 -12.54
#